data_AF-A0A560FLW1-F1
#
_entry.id   AF-A0A560FLW1-F1
#
_cell.length_a   1.000
_cell.length_b   1.000
_cell.length_c   1.000
_cell.angle_alpha   90.00
_cell.angle_beta   90.00
_cell.angle_gamma   90.00
#
_symmetry.space_group_name_H-M   'P 1'
#
loop_
_entity.id
_entity.type
_entity.pdbx_description
1 polymer ?
#
loop_
_entity_poly.entity_id
_entity_poly.type
_entity_poly.pdbx_seq_one_letter_code
_entity_poly.pdbx_strand_id
1 'polypeptide(L)'
;MPFVAIGYTANPKAPIGKWACTRTSALGPYDTPPPDDTQHNPDYCGQCVSYVTQVCPSLPVRTGLWRMGDPVKGNKNIIAGTVIATFDSNGHYYGHAAIYDHQTDDGIYVYDQWITGTAPQAVSLRLILWQGRGVSNTGNKFFVVEH
;
A
#
# COMPACT_ATOMS: atom_id res chain seq x y z
N MET A 1 4.75 17.13 1.05
CA MET A 1 4.76 16.76 -0.39
C MET A 1 4.46 15.27 -0.51
N PRO A 2 3.43 14.88 -1.29
CA PRO A 2 3.04 13.48 -1.43
C PRO A 2 4.05 12.67 -2.22
N PHE A 3 4.22 11.40 -1.84
CA PHE A 3 4.87 10.41 -2.70
C PHE A 3 3.89 9.92 -3.76
N VAL A 4 4.32 9.91 -5.02
CA VAL A 4 3.50 9.47 -6.16
C VAL A 4 4.23 8.42 -6.97
N ALA A 5 3.62 7.25 -7.11
CA ALA A 5 4.08 6.17 -7.96
C ALA A 5 3.56 6.37 -9.39
N ILE A 6 4.46 6.60 -10.34
CA ILE A 6 4.11 6.68 -11.76
C ILE A 6 4.11 5.26 -12.35
N GLY A 7 3.03 4.88 -13.05
CA GLY A 7 2.94 3.57 -13.69
C GLY A 7 2.80 2.40 -12.72
N TYR A 8 2.20 2.61 -11.54
CA TYR A 8 2.04 1.59 -10.50
C TYR A 8 1.33 0.32 -10.97
N THR A 9 0.43 0.40 -11.96
CA THR A 9 -0.25 -0.75 -12.57
C THR A 9 0.59 -1.51 -13.61
N ALA A 10 1.66 -0.90 -14.13
CA ALA A 10 2.51 -1.44 -15.18
C ALA A 10 3.92 -1.78 -14.67
N ASN A 11 4.13 -1.83 -13.35
CA ASN A 11 5.44 -2.11 -12.78
C ASN A 11 5.79 -3.61 -12.95
N PRO A 12 6.88 -3.95 -13.66
CA PRO A 12 7.22 -5.35 -13.93
C PRO A 12 7.60 -6.15 -12.68
N LYS A 13 8.00 -5.48 -11.60
CA LYS A 13 8.34 -6.11 -10.31
C LYS A 13 7.15 -6.20 -9.34
N ALA A 14 6.04 -5.56 -9.67
CA ALA A 14 4.80 -5.61 -8.91
C ALA A 14 3.57 -5.65 -9.83
N PRO A 15 3.48 -6.62 -10.76
CA PRO A 15 2.38 -6.67 -11.69
C PRO A 15 1.08 -7.07 -10.98
N ILE A 16 -0.04 -6.58 -11.50
CA ILE A 16 -1.38 -6.93 -11.02
C ILE A 16 -1.57 -8.46 -11.08
N GLY A 17 -2.15 -9.03 -10.03
CA GLY A 17 -2.40 -10.46 -9.88
C GLY A 17 -1.22 -11.26 -9.33
N LYS A 18 -0.04 -10.63 -9.14
CA LYS A 18 1.14 -11.29 -8.56
C LYS A 18 1.53 -10.69 -7.21
N TRP A 19 2.40 -11.41 -6.52
CA TRP A 19 2.90 -11.02 -5.20
C TRP A 19 4.26 -10.35 -5.30
N ALA A 20 4.33 -9.08 -4.92
CA ALA A 20 5.58 -8.32 -4.92
C ALA A 20 6.37 -8.50 -3.62
N CYS A 21 7.68 -8.39 -3.70
CA CYS A 21 8.58 -8.30 -2.55
C CYS A 21 9.03 -6.86 -2.32
N THR A 22 9.72 -6.61 -1.21
CA THR A 22 10.28 -5.28 -0.95
C THR A 22 11.24 -4.91 -2.08
N ARG A 23 11.36 -3.61 -2.36
CA ARG A 23 12.19 -3.08 -3.47
C ARG A 23 13.66 -3.54 -3.41
N THR A 24 14.17 -3.82 -2.21
CA THR A 24 15.55 -4.28 -1.98
C THR A 24 15.74 -5.79 -2.19
N SER A 25 14.65 -6.54 -2.37
CA SER A 25 14.70 -7.97 -2.66
C SER A 25 15.02 -8.23 -4.14
N ALA A 26 15.72 -9.33 -4.38
CA ALA A 26 15.89 -9.90 -5.72
C ALA A 26 14.82 -10.96 -6.05
N LEU A 27 13.94 -11.28 -5.09
CA LEU A 27 12.88 -12.26 -5.22
C LEU A 27 11.61 -11.67 -5.85
N GLY A 28 10.75 -12.57 -6.30
CA GLY A 28 9.45 -12.22 -6.88
C GLY A 28 9.55 -11.52 -8.25
N PRO A 29 8.41 -11.14 -8.82
CA PRO A 29 7.05 -11.36 -8.30
C PRO A 29 6.64 -12.85 -8.35
N TYR A 30 5.83 -13.31 -7.39
CA TYR A 30 5.33 -14.69 -7.37
C TYR A 30 3.93 -14.81 -7.97
N ASP A 31 3.66 -15.91 -8.69
CA ASP A 31 2.33 -16.25 -9.22
C ASP A 31 1.39 -16.85 -8.17
N THR A 32 1.95 -17.41 -7.10
CA THR A 32 1.23 -17.96 -5.94
C THR A 32 1.63 -17.21 -4.67
N PRO A 33 0.87 -17.34 -3.56
CA PRO A 33 1.29 -16.79 -2.27
C PRO A 33 2.77 -17.10 -1.97
N PRO A 34 3.59 -16.09 -1.60
CA PRO A 34 5.02 -16.29 -1.37
C PRO A 34 5.28 -17.30 -0.24
N PRO A 35 6.34 -18.10 -0.34
CA PRO A 35 6.77 -19.00 0.75
C PRO A 35 6.99 -18.24 2.07
N ASP A 36 6.65 -18.85 3.20
CA ASP A 36 6.68 -18.22 4.53
C ASP A 36 8.04 -17.63 4.93
N ASP A 37 9.13 -18.29 4.53
CA ASP A 37 10.51 -17.84 4.75
C ASP A 37 10.88 -16.56 3.99
N THR A 38 10.11 -16.20 2.95
CA THR A 38 10.29 -14.96 2.17
C THR A 38 9.38 -13.81 2.64
N GLN A 39 8.37 -14.10 3.48
CA GLN A 39 7.38 -13.10 3.92
C GLN A 39 7.91 -12.13 4.98
N HIS A 40 9.10 -12.40 5.50
CA HIS A 40 9.74 -11.71 6.60
C HIS A 40 11.07 -11.08 6.15
N ASN A 41 11.83 -10.52 7.11
CA ASN A 41 13.16 -9.98 6.81
C ASN A 41 14.04 -11.05 6.12
N PRO A 42 14.72 -10.73 5.02
CA PRO A 42 14.91 -9.38 4.45
C PRO A 42 13.94 -8.99 3.32
N ASP A 43 13.12 -9.92 2.83
CA ASP A 43 12.42 -9.78 1.55
C ASP A 43 10.98 -9.26 1.66
N TYR A 44 10.31 -9.52 2.80
CA TYR A 44 8.96 -9.05 3.08
C TYR A 44 7.96 -9.31 1.94
N CYS A 45 8.07 -10.46 1.27
CA CYS A 45 7.23 -10.81 0.13
C CYS A 45 5.76 -10.89 0.53
N GLY A 46 4.90 -10.26 -0.27
CA GLY A 46 3.46 -10.23 -0.03
C GLY A 46 2.98 -9.21 1.02
N GLN A 47 3.87 -8.40 1.60
CA GLN A 47 3.47 -7.31 2.51
C GLN A 47 2.96 -6.08 1.74
N CYS A 48 2.06 -5.30 2.34
CA CYS A 48 1.51 -4.08 1.73
C CYS A 48 2.58 -3.00 1.50
N VAL A 49 3.48 -2.83 2.47
CA VAL A 49 4.63 -1.91 2.39
C VAL A 49 5.57 -2.29 1.23
N SER A 50 5.74 -3.59 1.00
CA SER A 50 6.58 -4.10 -0.09
C SER A 50 6.04 -3.65 -1.45
N TYR A 51 4.73 -3.74 -1.67
CA TYR A 51 4.11 -3.24 -2.90
C TYR A 51 4.35 -1.74 -3.10
N VAL A 52 3.97 -0.91 -2.12
CA VAL A 52 4.05 0.56 -2.29
C VAL A 52 5.49 1.05 -2.47
N THR A 53 6.46 0.44 -1.78
CA THR A 53 7.88 0.78 -1.93
C THR A 53 8.47 0.25 -3.24
N GLN A 54 7.96 -0.87 -3.77
CA GLN A 54 8.37 -1.42 -5.06
C GLN A 54 7.91 -0.55 -6.24
N VAL A 55 6.72 0.05 -6.15
CA VAL A 55 6.16 0.91 -7.21
C VAL A 55 6.46 2.40 -7.05
N CYS A 56 6.86 2.85 -5.85
CA CYS A 56 7.29 4.22 -5.59
C CYS A 56 8.77 4.25 -5.13
N PRO A 57 9.75 4.31 -6.05
CA PRO A 57 11.17 4.25 -5.67
C PRO A 57 11.66 5.41 -4.79
N SER A 58 10.98 6.55 -4.82
CA SER A 58 11.26 7.71 -3.97
C SER A 58 10.77 7.55 -2.53
N LEU A 59 9.83 6.63 -2.28
CA LEU A 59 9.32 6.34 -0.95
C LEU A 59 10.40 5.59 -0.13
N PRO A 60 10.73 6.03 1.10
CA PRO A 60 11.65 5.31 1.96
C PRO A 60 11.12 3.91 2.30
N VAL A 61 11.97 2.89 2.25
CA VAL A 61 11.59 1.51 2.64
C VAL A 61 11.27 1.42 4.14
N ARG A 62 11.93 2.25 4.95
CA ARG A 62 11.69 2.36 6.38
C ARG A 62 10.44 3.21 6.65
N THR A 63 9.35 2.57 7.06
CA THR A 63 8.07 3.22 7.39
C THR A 63 8.18 4.26 8.52
N GLY A 64 9.17 4.14 9.41
CA GLY A 64 9.44 5.16 10.44
C GLY A 64 9.91 6.52 9.90
N LEU A 65 10.17 6.63 8.60
CA LEU A 65 10.48 7.90 7.93
C LEU A 65 9.26 8.53 7.25
N TRP A 66 8.10 7.85 7.28
CA TRP A 66 6.89 8.33 6.64
C TRP A 66 6.19 9.34 7.53
N ARG A 67 5.73 10.45 6.96
CA ARG A 67 4.95 11.46 7.67
C ARG A 67 3.49 11.40 7.24
N MET A 68 2.61 11.55 8.23
CA MET A 68 1.16 11.66 8.02
C MET A 68 0.85 13.01 7.39
N GLY A 69 0.34 13.00 6.16
CA GLY A 69 -0.12 14.19 5.44
C GLY A 69 -1.63 14.40 5.57
N ASP A 70 -2.21 14.99 4.53
CA ASP A 70 -3.65 15.28 4.47
C ASP A 70 -4.50 14.00 4.48
N PRO A 71 -5.71 14.05 5.08
CA PRO A 71 -6.67 12.95 5.00
C PRO A 71 -7.06 12.68 3.55
N VAL A 72 -7.24 11.41 3.19
CA VAL A 72 -7.65 11.02 1.82
C VAL A 72 -9.11 11.38 1.56
N LYS A 73 -9.98 11.18 2.56
CA LYS A 73 -11.43 11.37 2.41
C LYS A 73 -11.78 12.80 2.06
N GLY A 74 -12.47 12.97 0.93
CA GLY A 74 -12.95 14.27 0.47
C GLY A 74 -11.84 15.18 -0.05
N ASN A 75 -10.58 14.74 -0.04
CA ASN A 75 -9.49 15.47 -0.65
C ASN A 75 -9.60 15.36 -2.17
N LYS A 76 -9.92 16.47 -2.84
CA LYS A 76 -10.09 16.53 -4.30
C LYS A 76 -8.77 16.73 -5.06
N ASN A 77 -7.67 16.95 -4.35
CA ASN A 77 -6.36 17.23 -4.92
C ASN A 77 -5.46 16.00 -4.99
N ILE A 78 -5.88 14.87 -4.39
CA ILE A 78 -5.15 13.61 -4.49
C ILE A 78 -5.27 13.06 -5.91
N ILE A 79 -4.14 12.62 -6.46
CA ILE A 79 -4.07 12.02 -7.80
C ILE A 79 -3.82 10.52 -7.70
N ALA A 80 -4.28 9.78 -8.70
CA ALA A 80 -3.95 8.37 -8.88
C ALA A 80 -2.42 8.16 -8.80
N GLY A 81 -2.00 7.10 -8.12
CA GLY A 81 -0.59 6.83 -7.84
C GLY A 81 -0.08 7.38 -6.50
N THR A 82 -0.85 8.22 -5.80
CA THR A 82 -0.43 8.75 -4.49
C THR A 82 -0.31 7.62 -3.47
N VAL A 83 0.82 7.56 -2.74
CA VAL A 83 1.01 6.63 -1.65
C VAL A 83 0.16 7.09 -0.46
N ILE A 84 -0.65 6.19 0.06
CA ILE A 84 -1.50 6.44 1.23
C ILE A 84 -1.26 5.35 2.28
N ALA A 85 -1.41 5.71 3.55
CA ALA A 85 -1.25 4.76 4.64
C ALA A 85 -2.13 5.13 5.83
N THR A 86 -2.30 4.18 6.74
CA THR A 86 -2.90 4.43 8.03
C THR A 86 -1.82 4.78 9.06
N PHE A 87 -2.16 5.68 9.98
CA PHE A 87 -1.27 6.20 11.01
C PHE A 87 -1.90 6.06 12.40
N ASP A 88 -1.06 5.97 13.44
CA ASP A 88 -1.50 6.00 14.83
C ASP A 88 -1.81 7.43 15.31
N SER A 89 -2.21 7.57 16.58
CA SER A 89 -2.52 8.88 17.17
C SER A 89 -1.32 9.83 17.27
N ASN A 90 -0.10 9.31 17.15
CA ASN A 90 1.14 10.10 17.16
C ASN A 90 1.60 10.43 15.73
N GLY A 91 0.85 10.03 14.69
CA GLY A 91 1.22 10.25 13.30
C GLY A 91 2.30 9.30 12.78
N HIS A 92 2.55 8.17 13.46
CA HIS A 92 3.46 7.13 12.97
C HIS A 92 2.72 6.09 12.13
N TYR A 93 3.38 5.56 11.11
CA TYR A 93 2.82 4.48 10.30
C TYR A 93 2.31 3.32 11.18
N TYR A 94 1.06 2.94 11.00
CA TYR A 94 0.44 1.84 11.74
C TYR A 94 -0.66 1.21 10.91
N GLY A 95 -0.57 -0.09 10.65
CA GLY A 95 -1.60 -0.85 9.93
C GLY A 95 -1.21 -1.14 8.49
N HIS A 96 -1.65 -0.31 7.54
CA HIS A 96 -1.64 -0.63 6.11
C HIS A 96 -1.15 0.51 5.24
N ALA A 97 -0.58 0.15 4.08
CA ALA A 97 -0.17 1.07 3.03
C ALA A 97 -0.76 0.63 1.69
N ALA A 98 -1.11 1.58 0.84
CA ALA A 98 -1.67 1.30 -0.48
C ALA A 98 -1.32 2.42 -1.48
N ILE A 99 -1.54 2.15 -2.76
CA ILE A 99 -1.52 3.18 -3.80
C ILE A 99 -2.95 3.60 -4.09
N TYR A 100 -3.23 4.90 -3.91
CA TYR A 100 -4.51 5.50 -4.24
C TYR A 100 -4.77 5.45 -5.75
N ASP A 101 -5.98 5.07 -6.14
CA ASP A 101 -6.44 5.14 -7.53
C ASP A 101 -7.49 6.25 -7.70
N HIS A 102 -8.63 6.10 -7.03
CA HIS A 102 -9.69 7.11 -6.96
C HIS A 102 -10.54 6.93 -5.69
N GLN A 103 -11.52 7.81 -5.48
CA GLN A 103 -12.48 7.66 -4.39
C GLN A 103 -13.92 7.97 -4.84
N THR A 104 -14.87 7.40 -4.13
CA THR A 104 -16.31 7.54 -4.35
C THR A 104 -17.00 7.85 -3.03
N ASP A 105 -18.32 8.03 -3.05
CA ASP A 105 -19.12 8.20 -1.83
C ASP A 105 -19.09 6.96 -0.92
N ASP A 106 -18.75 5.77 -1.46
CA ASP A 106 -18.67 4.51 -0.71
C ASP A 106 -17.31 4.29 -0.03
N GLY A 107 -16.23 4.75 -0.65
CA GLY A 107 -14.87 4.50 -0.15
C GLY A 107 -13.75 4.93 -1.08
N ILE A 108 -12.56 4.40 -0.80
CA ILE A 108 -11.35 4.59 -1.61
C ILE A 108 -11.06 3.32 -2.42
N TYR A 109 -10.79 3.50 -3.70
CA TYR A 109 -10.24 2.47 -4.56
C TYR A 109 -8.73 2.55 -4.50
N VAL A 110 -8.10 1.41 -4.19
CA VAL A 110 -6.66 1.32 -3.99
C VAL A 110 -6.10 0.08 -4.64
N TYR A 111 -4.84 0.15 -5.04
CA TYR A 111 -4.03 -1.04 -5.30
C TYR A 111 -3.21 -1.36 -4.06
N ASP A 112 -3.31 -2.60 -3.61
CA ASP A 112 -2.52 -3.13 -2.51
C ASP A 112 -2.40 -4.66 -2.59
N GLN A 113 -1.64 -5.21 -1.66
CA GLN A 113 -1.50 -6.65 -1.43
C GLN A 113 -1.38 -6.89 0.09
N TRP A 114 -1.69 -8.11 0.54
CA TRP A 114 -1.38 -8.57 1.88
C TRP A 114 -1.36 -10.09 1.95
N ILE A 115 -0.36 -10.65 2.61
CA ILE A 115 -0.20 -12.09 2.77
C ILE A 115 -0.80 -12.65 4.06
N THR A 116 -1.04 -11.78 5.05
CA THR A 116 -1.52 -12.18 6.38
C THR A 116 -3.05 -12.22 6.47
N GLY A 117 -3.59 -13.10 7.32
CA GLY A 117 -5.03 -13.24 7.54
C GLY A 117 -5.66 -14.40 6.77
N THR A 118 -6.99 -14.49 6.79
CA THR A 118 -7.74 -15.64 6.25
C THR A 118 -8.00 -15.58 4.75
N ALA A 119 -7.83 -14.41 4.15
CA ALA A 119 -8.04 -14.16 2.72
C ALA A 119 -6.90 -13.30 2.20
N PRO A 120 -5.71 -13.88 1.93
CA PRO A 120 -4.58 -13.16 1.39
C PRO A 120 -4.89 -12.66 -0.02
N GLN A 121 -4.39 -11.49 -0.39
CA GLN A 121 -4.59 -10.89 -1.71
C GLN A 121 -3.26 -10.46 -2.33
N ALA A 122 -3.03 -10.90 -3.57
CA ALA A 122 -1.95 -10.39 -4.43
C ALA A 122 -2.20 -8.91 -4.80
N VAL A 123 -1.31 -8.30 -5.58
CA VAL A 123 -1.52 -6.92 -6.06
C VAL A 123 -2.83 -6.85 -6.85
N SER A 124 -3.84 -6.16 -6.33
CA SER A 124 -5.09 -5.94 -7.06
C SER A 124 -5.81 -4.68 -6.61
N LEU A 125 -6.67 -4.18 -7.48
CA LEU A 125 -7.60 -3.10 -7.16
C LEU A 125 -8.66 -3.62 -6.18
N ARG A 126 -8.89 -2.89 -5.10
CA ARG A 126 -10.03 -3.12 -4.21
C ARG A 126 -10.64 -1.83 -3.69
N LEU A 127 -11.90 -1.93 -3.28
CA LEU A 127 -12.60 -0.88 -2.54
C LEU A 127 -12.37 -1.06 -1.04
N ILE A 128 -11.88 -0.01 -0.37
CA ILE A 128 -11.89 0.12 1.08
C ILE A 128 -13.03 1.07 1.45
N LEU A 129 -14.05 0.54 2.11
CA LEU A 129 -15.21 1.33 2.56
C LEU A 129 -14.79 2.42 3.54
N TRP A 130 -15.43 3.59 3.47
CA TRP A 130 -15.18 4.69 4.41
C TRP A 130 -15.30 4.24 5.87
N GLN A 131 -16.32 3.42 6.17
CA GLN A 131 -16.59 2.85 7.48
C GLN A 131 -16.50 1.31 7.42
N GLY A 132 -15.29 0.77 7.29
CA GLY A 132 -15.05 -0.67 7.35
C GLY A 132 -14.64 -1.19 8.73
N ARG A 133 -14.10 -2.41 8.77
CA ARG A 133 -13.71 -3.11 10.01
C ARG A 133 -12.20 -3.14 10.19
N GLY A 134 -11.72 -2.53 11.28
CA GLY A 134 -10.29 -2.47 11.60
C GLY A 134 -9.56 -1.33 10.87
N VAL A 135 -8.36 -0.99 11.32
CA VAL A 135 -7.61 0.16 10.81
C VAL A 135 -7.36 0.06 9.30
N SER A 136 -6.89 -1.10 8.84
CA SER A 136 -6.48 -1.37 7.45
C SER A 136 -7.62 -1.39 6.44
N ASN A 137 -8.87 -1.53 6.90
CA ASN A 137 -10.04 -1.61 6.03
C ASN A 137 -11.03 -0.46 6.27
N THR A 138 -10.60 0.62 6.93
CA THR A 138 -11.43 1.80 7.14
C THR A 138 -10.86 2.97 6.35
N GLY A 139 -11.50 3.34 5.24
CA GLY A 139 -11.04 4.40 4.33
C GLY A 139 -10.83 5.75 5.03
N ASN A 140 -11.64 6.07 6.05
CA ASN A 140 -11.51 7.30 6.83
C ASN A 140 -10.17 7.41 7.61
N LYS A 141 -9.43 6.31 7.74
CA LYS A 141 -8.17 6.26 8.49
C LYS A 141 -6.94 6.39 7.60
N PHE A 142 -7.13 6.52 6.29
CA PHE A 142 -6.03 6.70 5.34
C PHE A 142 -5.69 8.18 5.18
N PHE A 143 -4.40 8.44 5.24
CA PHE A 143 -3.77 9.74 5.01
C PHE A 143 -2.75 9.59 3.89
N VAL A 144 -2.50 10.70 3.20
CA VAL A 144 -1.40 10.81 2.24
C VAL A 144 -0.07 10.58 2.98
N VAL A 145 0.83 9.81 2.37
CA VAL A 145 2.19 9.68 2.87
C VAL A 145 3.06 10.79 2.29
N GLU A 146 3.72 11.54 3.17
CA GLU A 146 4.61 12.62 2.79
C GLU A 146 6.05 12.39 3.20
N HIS A 147 6.94 13.10 2.50
CA HIS A 147 8.33 13.29 2.91
C HIS A 147 8.41 13.72 4.35
#